data_AF-A0A7W1K0G0-F1
#
_entry.id   AF-A0A7W1K0G0-F1
#
_cell.length_a   1.000
_cell.length_b   1.000
_cell.length_c   1.000
_cell.angle_alpha   90.00
_cell.angle_beta   90.00
_cell.angle_gamma   90.00
#
_symmetry.space_group_name_H-M   'P 1'
#
loop_
_entity.id
_entity.type
_entity.pdbx_description
1 polymer ?
#
loop_
_entity_poly.entity_id
_entity_poly.type
_entity_poly.pdbx_seq_one_letter_code
_entity_poly.pdbx_strand_id
1 'polypeptide(L)'
;MGQRRYPQCVAREGKPRLRSLEEVVALPRRSSLTAELQRALAAASRLHGLRSDLSPVPVRATATITEAGAYRFRLRDPIDLRVSRVGGRSALGFLHELGHLLDHQIFYDRKTRSWASAVHDAFKPWREAAGLLDKRVLPGGYSRQRYFQSVHEVWARSYAQTVLLRSEDRALLRRLEKLQAEDDAHVWHAQQFAAVAIEVELVFERLGLRQLSLPLAA
;
A
#
# COMPACT_ATOMS: atom_id res chain seq x y z
N MET A 1 -32.13 20.83 1.75
CA MET A 1 -31.13 19.89 1.16
C MET A 1 -29.95 19.79 2.12
N GLY A 2 -29.70 18.63 2.73
CA GLY A 2 -28.58 18.48 3.67
C GLY A 2 -27.25 18.56 2.93
N GLN A 3 -26.39 19.52 3.29
CA GLN A 3 -25.01 19.56 2.79
C GLN A 3 -24.32 18.23 3.15
N ARG A 4 -23.85 17.49 2.15
CA ARG A 4 -22.98 16.32 2.37
C ARG A 4 -21.72 16.80 3.10
N ARG A 5 -21.65 16.53 4.40
CA ARG A 5 -20.47 16.82 5.20
C ARG A 5 -19.33 15.95 4.71
N TYR A 6 -18.26 16.59 4.23
CA TYR A 6 -17.07 15.86 3.82
C TYR A 6 -16.47 15.12 5.04
N PRO A 7 -15.98 13.89 4.85
CA PRO A 7 -15.32 13.15 5.92
C PRO A 7 -14.15 13.95 6.52
N GLN A 8 -13.98 13.81 7.84
CA GLN A 8 -12.85 14.40 8.54
C GLN A 8 -11.57 13.61 8.24
N CYS A 9 -10.44 14.31 8.23
CA CYS A 9 -9.13 13.68 8.18
C CYS A 9 -8.79 13.10 9.55
N VAL A 10 -7.93 12.10 9.55
CA VAL A 10 -7.38 11.46 10.75
C VAL A 10 -6.55 12.49 11.52
N ALA A 11 -6.70 12.51 12.84
CA ALA A 11 -5.97 13.43 13.70
C ALA A 11 -4.48 13.04 13.80
N ARG A 12 -3.66 14.01 14.18
CA ARG A 12 -2.24 13.82 14.52
C ARG A 12 -2.07 14.05 16.02
N GLU A 13 -1.42 13.11 16.70
CA GLU A 13 -1.34 12.99 18.16
C GLU A 13 0.02 13.45 18.72
N GLY A 14 0.90 14.03 17.90
CA GLY A 14 2.15 14.62 18.38
C GLY A 14 3.31 14.51 17.41
N LYS A 15 4.49 14.13 17.90
CA LYS A 15 5.69 13.95 17.08
C LYS A 15 5.70 12.57 16.41
N PRO A 16 6.02 12.47 15.11
CA PRO A 16 6.14 11.17 14.45
C PRO A 16 7.17 10.27 15.13
N ARG A 17 6.77 9.03 15.41
CA ARG A 17 7.64 7.97 15.94
C ARG A 17 7.49 6.71 15.10
N LEU A 18 8.50 5.86 15.06
CA LEU A 18 8.39 4.57 14.38
C LEU A 18 7.36 3.70 15.13
N ARG A 19 6.35 3.21 14.42
CA ARG A 19 5.24 2.42 14.94
C ARG A 19 5.03 1.18 14.08
N SER A 20 4.46 0.13 14.67
CA SER A 20 4.01 -1.03 13.88
C SER A 20 2.82 -0.62 13.00
N LEU A 21 2.55 -1.35 11.92
CA LEU A 21 1.44 -0.97 11.03
C LEU A 21 0.08 -1.22 11.69
N GLU A 22 -0.02 -2.17 12.62
CA GLU A 22 -1.21 -2.42 13.46
C GLU A 22 -1.56 -1.23 14.35
N GLU A 23 -0.57 -0.43 14.75
CA GLU A 23 -0.80 0.81 15.49
C GLU A 23 -1.22 1.98 14.57
N VAL A 24 -0.87 1.90 13.29
CA VAL A 24 -1.09 2.97 12.30
C VAL A 24 -2.41 2.83 11.56
N VAL A 25 -2.90 1.61 11.35
CA VAL A 25 -4.18 1.37 10.66
C VAL A 25 -5.17 0.60 11.53
N ALA A 26 -6.44 0.99 11.48
CA ALA A 26 -7.52 0.31 12.20
C ALA A 26 -8.34 -0.56 11.23
N LEU A 27 -8.12 -1.87 11.28
CA LEU A 27 -8.88 -2.84 10.49
C LEU A 27 -10.38 -2.87 10.89
N PRO A 28 -11.29 -3.19 9.94
CA PRO A 28 -12.71 -3.28 10.27
C PRO A 28 -12.96 -4.42 11.26
N ARG A 29 -13.68 -4.15 12.36
CA ARG A 29 -13.97 -5.15 13.40
C ARG A 29 -15.06 -6.16 13.02
N ARG A 30 -16.01 -5.76 12.16
CA ARG A 30 -17.19 -6.54 11.77
C ARG A 30 -17.28 -6.67 10.26
N SER A 31 -16.29 -7.31 9.64
CA SER A 31 -16.28 -7.57 8.20
C SER A 31 -15.87 -9.02 7.93
N SER A 32 -16.43 -9.61 6.87
CA SER A 32 -15.95 -10.89 6.35
C SER A 32 -14.52 -10.82 5.83
N LEU A 33 -14.01 -9.63 5.51
CA LEU A 33 -12.62 -9.44 5.06
C LEU A 33 -11.61 -9.40 6.21
N THR A 34 -12.05 -9.23 7.47
CA THR A 34 -11.15 -8.90 8.58
C THR A 34 -9.98 -9.87 8.72
N ALA A 35 -10.23 -11.18 8.64
CA ALA A 35 -9.17 -12.19 8.78
C ALA A 35 -8.13 -12.14 7.64
N GLU A 36 -8.57 -11.85 6.41
CA GLU A 36 -7.66 -11.70 5.27
C GLU A 36 -6.83 -10.41 5.38
N LEU A 37 -7.47 -9.30 5.77
CA LEU A 37 -6.78 -8.03 5.97
C LEU A 37 -5.78 -8.10 7.13
N GLN A 38 -6.08 -8.85 8.19
CA GLN A 38 -5.17 -9.11 9.30
C GLN A 38 -3.93 -9.87 8.83
N ARG A 39 -4.09 -10.92 8.01
CA ARG A 39 -2.95 -11.65 7.42
C ARG A 39 -2.08 -10.73 6.57
N ALA A 40 -2.71 -9.93 5.71
CA ALA A 40 -2.00 -8.99 4.85
C ALA A 40 -1.25 -7.90 5.66
N LEU A 41 -1.89 -7.35 6.69
CA LEU A 41 -1.27 -6.35 7.57
C LEU A 41 -0.09 -6.94 8.34
N ALA A 42 -0.25 -8.13 8.92
CA ALA A 42 0.84 -8.82 9.62
C ALA A 42 2.03 -9.12 8.70
N ALA A 43 1.77 -9.48 7.44
CA ALA A 43 2.82 -9.66 6.43
C ALA A 43 3.56 -8.34 6.14
N ALA A 44 2.84 -7.23 5.99
CA ALA A 44 3.46 -5.91 5.81
C ALA A 44 4.28 -5.50 7.05
N SER A 45 3.75 -5.70 8.26
CA SER A 45 4.41 -5.34 9.52
C SER A 45 5.72 -6.08 9.74
N ARG A 46 5.86 -7.31 9.23
CA ARG A 46 7.15 -8.03 9.26
C ARG A 46 8.23 -7.37 8.42
N LEU A 47 7.85 -6.64 7.36
CA LEU A 47 8.81 -5.96 6.49
C LEU A 47 9.18 -4.57 7.03
N HIS A 48 8.23 -3.82 7.58
CA HIS A 48 8.48 -2.45 8.03
C HIS A 48 7.43 -1.93 9.03
N GLY A 49 7.78 -0.84 9.71
CA GLY A 49 6.86 0.04 10.40
C GLY A 49 6.62 1.33 9.63
N LEU A 50 6.01 2.32 10.27
CA LEU A 50 5.89 3.67 9.74
C LEU A 50 6.23 4.71 10.82
N ARG A 51 7.05 5.70 10.48
CA ARG A 51 7.20 6.90 11.29
C ARG A 51 5.93 7.73 11.18
N SER A 52 5.09 7.71 12.21
CA SER A 52 3.78 8.34 12.18
C SER A 52 3.40 8.93 13.54
N ASP A 53 2.69 10.05 13.48
CA ASP A 53 1.96 10.69 14.57
C ASP A 53 0.44 10.56 14.41
N LEU A 54 -0.05 9.83 13.39
CA LEU A 54 -1.49 9.72 13.13
C LEU A 54 -2.20 8.89 14.21
N SER A 55 -3.41 9.30 14.57
CA SER A 55 -4.39 8.33 15.10
C SER A 55 -4.57 7.18 14.09
N PRO A 56 -5.00 5.97 14.50
CA PRO A 56 -5.14 4.86 13.56
C PRO A 56 -6.05 5.18 12.37
N VAL A 57 -5.51 5.07 11.15
CA VAL A 57 -6.24 5.34 9.91
C VAL A 57 -7.27 4.23 9.66
N PRO A 58 -8.57 4.56 9.55
CA PRO A 58 -9.60 3.53 9.46
C PRO A 58 -9.57 2.83 8.10
N VAL A 59 -9.60 1.50 8.13
CA VAL A 59 -9.82 0.64 6.96
C VAL A 59 -11.29 0.27 6.87
N ARG A 60 -11.91 0.52 5.71
CA ARG A 60 -13.35 0.36 5.49
C ARG A 60 -13.62 -0.58 4.33
N ALA A 61 -14.23 -1.71 4.62
CA ALA A 61 -14.79 -2.58 3.59
C ALA A 61 -15.98 -1.88 2.89
N THR A 62 -16.04 -1.96 1.57
CA THR A 62 -17.11 -1.35 0.76
C THR A 62 -17.47 -2.25 -0.42
N ALA A 63 -18.64 -2.05 -1.02
CA ALA A 63 -19.04 -2.67 -2.29
C ALA A 63 -19.38 -1.64 -3.37
N THR A 64 -19.13 -0.35 -3.12
CA THR A 64 -19.60 0.75 -3.96
C THR A 64 -18.49 1.36 -4.83
N ILE A 65 -17.31 0.76 -4.85
CA ILE A 65 -16.18 1.22 -5.66
C ILE A 65 -15.91 0.19 -6.75
N THR A 66 -15.50 0.67 -7.92
CA THR A 66 -15.15 -0.16 -9.08
C THR A 66 -13.74 -0.75 -8.98
N GLU A 67 -12.85 -0.05 -8.26
CA GLU A 67 -11.48 -0.48 -8.02
C GLU A 67 -11.38 -1.43 -6.81
N ALA A 68 -10.26 -2.16 -6.69
CA ALA A 68 -10.03 -3.07 -5.57
C ALA A 68 -9.87 -2.36 -4.23
N GLY A 69 -9.49 -1.08 -4.24
CA GLY A 69 -9.35 -0.23 -3.06
C GLY A 69 -9.45 1.26 -3.40
N ALA A 70 -9.38 2.10 -2.37
CA ALA A 70 -9.12 3.52 -2.53
C ALA A 70 -8.52 4.14 -1.26
N TYR A 71 -7.33 4.70 -1.37
CA TYR A 71 -6.72 5.55 -0.36
C TYR A 71 -7.28 6.97 -0.50
N ARG A 72 -7.99 7.44 0.53
CA ARG A 72 -8.56 8.78 0.53
C ARG A 72 -7.81 9.67 1.49
N PHE A 73 -7.49 10.87 1.03
CA PHE A 73 -6.76 11.87 1.78
C PHE A 73 -7.20 13.27 1.38
N ARG A 74 -6.82 14.27 2.19
CA ARG A 74 -6.90 15.68 1.84
C ARG A 74 -5.54 16.31 2.11
N LEU A 75 -4.94 16.86 1.06
CA LEU A 75 -3.60 17.46 1.16
C LEU A 75 -2.62 16.42 1.72
N ARG A 76 -2.05 16.61 2.92
CA ARG A 76 -1.11 15.65 3.55
C ARG A 76 -1.77 14.66 4.51
N ASP A 77 -3.08 14.81 4.75
CA ASP A 77 -3.75 14.16 5.87
C ASP A 77 -4.69 13.04 5.37
N PRO A 78 -4.53 11.79 5.85
CA PRO A 78 -5.37 10.67 5.45
C PRO A 78 -6.80 10.83 5.96
N ILE A 79 -7.74 10.20 5.27
CA ILE A 79 -9.15 10.07 5.68
C ILE A 79 -9.45 8.61 6.02
N ASP A 80 -9.28 7.70 5.05
CA ASP A 80 -9.48 6.26 5.22
C ASP A 80 -8.82 5.47 4.09
N LEU A 81 -8.67 4.16 4.30
CA LEU A 81 -8.41 3.19 3.25
C LEU A 81 -9.71 2.44 2.99
N ARG A 82 -10.16 2.41 1.74
CA ARG A 82 -11.31 1.60 1.32
C ARG A 82 -10.82 0.32 0.68
N VAL A 83 -11.48 -0.79 0.98
CA VAL A 83 -11.20 -2.08 0.37
C VAL A 83 -12.49 -2.64 -0.20
N SER A 84 -12.48 -2.99 -1.49
CA SER A 84 -13.64 -3.61 -2.13
C SER A 84 -13.83 -5.04 -1.61
N ARG A 85 -15.07 -5.38 -1.28
CA ARG A 85 -15.50 -6.76 -1.00
C ARG A 85 -15.79 -7.55 -2.28
N VAL A 86 -15.75 -6.89 -3.43
CA VAL A 86 -16.13 -7.44 -4.72
C VAL A 86 -14.87 -7.69 -5.54
N GLY A 87 -14.86 -8.75 -6.35
CA GLY A 87 -13.75 -9.06 -7.27
C GLY A 87 -12.59 -9.86 -6.65
N GLY A 88 -12.66 -10.22 -5.37
CA GLY A 88 -11.75 -11.17 -4.72
C GLY A 88 -10.30 -10.70 -4.54
N ARG A 89 -9.95 -9.46 -4.90
CA ARG A 89 -8.60 -8.89 -4.76
C ARG A 89 -8.40 -8.12 -3.45
N SER A 90 -9.11 -8.47 -2.38
CA SER A 90 -9.16 -7.68 -1.14
C SER A 90 -7.79 -7.53 -0.46
N ALA A 91 -6.99 -8.60 -0.35
CA ALA A 91 -5.62 -8.48 0.18
C ALA A 91 -4.72 -7.58 -0.69
N LEU A 92 -4.73 -7.79 -2.01
CA LEU A 92 -3.93 -7.00 -2.96
C LEU A 92 -4.34 -5.53 -2.94
N GLY A 93 -5.64 -5.25 -3.00
CA GLY A 93 -6.19 -3.89 -2.98
C GLY A 93 -5.88 -3.18 -1.66
N PHE A 94 -6.04 -3.86 -0.52
CA PHE A 94 -5.65 -3.31 0.78
C PHE A 94 -4.17 -2.94 0.83
N LEU A 95 -3.29 -3.86 0.41
CA LEU A 95 -1.84 -3.60 0.42
C LEU A 95 -1.46 -2.48 -0.56
N HIS A 96 -2.13 -2.38 -1.70
CA HIS A 96 -1.95 -1.27 -2.63
C HIS A 96 -2.28 0.08 -1.95
N GLU A 97 -3.44 0.18 -1.29
CA GLU A 97 -3.81 1.41 -0.56
C GLU A 97 -2.89 1.70 0.64
N LEU A 98 -2.35 0.65 1.27
CA LEU A 98 -1.34 0.79 2.32
C LEU A 98 -0.01 1.32 1.76
N GLY A 99 0.39 0.88 0.56
CA GLY A 99 1.52 1.41 -0.18
C GLY A 99 1.35 2.90 -0.50
N HIS A 100 0.15 3.31 -0.89
CA HIS A 100 -0.21 4.73 -1.05
C HIS A 100 -0.12 5.51 0.26
N LEU A 101 -0.68 4.99 1.36
CA LEU A 101 -0.58 5.62 2.67
C LEU A 101 0.90 5.83 3.07
N LEU A 102 1.72 4.80 2.92
CA LEU A 102 3.14 4.85 3.25
C LEU A 102 3.86 5.94 2.44
N ASP A 103 3.71 5.89 1.12
CA ASP A 103 4.31 6.85 0.19
C ASP A 103 3.93 8.30 0.54
N HIS A 104 2.63 8.52 0.75
CA HIS A 104 2.06 9.81 1.11
C HIS A 104 2.54 10.33 2.46
N GLN A 105 2.77 9.45 3.45
CA GLN A 105 3.21 9.86 4.79
C GLN A 105 4.73 10.00 4.92
N ILE A 106 5.53 9.39 4.04
CA ILE A 106 6.96 9.66 3.97
C ILE A 106 7.19 11.09 3.46
N PHE A 107 6.50 11.46 2.38
CA PHE A 107 6.60 12.80 1.82
C PHE A 107 5.38 13.14 0.96
N TYR A 108 4.89 14.37 1.09
CA TYR A 108 3.93 14.94 0.17
C TYR A 108 4.13 16.45 0.01
N ASP A 109 4.48 16.87 -1.21
CA ASP A 109 4.53 18.29 -1.56
C ASP A 109 3.13 18.76 -2.01
N ARG A 110 2.59 19.77 -1.34
CA ARG A 110 1.24 20.26 -1.62
C ARG A 110 1.13 21.10 -2.90
N LYS A 111 2.23 21.72 -3.33
CA LYS A 111 2.28 22.60 -4.51
C LYS A 111 2.41 21.76 -5.78
N THR A 112 3.35 20.82 -5.80
CA THR A 112 3.62 19.95 -6.95
C THR A 112 2.78 18.67 -6.91
N ARG A 113 2.16 18.36 -5.77
CA ARG A 113 1.40 17.12 -5.52
C ARG A 113 2.28 15.87 -5.69
N SER A 114 3.58 16.01 -5.38
CA SER A 114 4.57 14.94 -5.50
C SER A 114 4.60 14.08 -4.24
N TRP A 115 4.70 12.78 -4.44
CA TRP A 115 4.77 11.75 -3.39
C TRP A 115 6.22 11.28 -3.23
N ALA A 116 6.56 10.62 -2.12
CA ALA A 116 7.92 10.18 -1.83
C ALA A 116 8.52 9.31 -2.95
N SER A 117 7.76 8.37 -3.49
CA SER A 117 8.17 7.45 -4.55
C SER A 117 8.68 8.17 -5.79
N ALA A 118 8.17 9.37 -6.07
CA ALA A 118 8.54 10.18 -7.22
C ALA A 118 9.82 11.01 -7.01
N VAL A 119 10.10 11.46 -5.78
CA VAL A 119 11.12 12.49 -5.53
C VAL A 119 12.16 12.16 -4.47
N HIS A 120 11.87 11.24 -3.55
CA HIS A 120 12.77 10.91 -2.45
C HIS A 120 13.90 9.98 -2.92
N ASP A 121 15.13 10.22 -2.46
CA ASP A 121 16.33 9.50 -2.91
C ASP A 121 16.34 8.02 -2.54
N ALA A 122 15.78 7.66 -1.38
CA ALA A 122 15.62 6.26 -0.97
C ALA A 122 14.90 5.38 -2.02
N PHE A 123 14.06 5.99 -2.86
CA PHE A 123 13.29 5.32 -3.91
C PHE A 123 14.00 5.30 -5.27
N LYS A 124 15.15 5.98 -5.42
CA LYS A 124 15.83 6.08 -6.73
C LYS A 124 16.18 4.71 -7.31
N PRO A 125 16.84 3.78 -6.59
CA PRO A 125 17.16 2.46 -7.15
C PRO A 125 15.90 1.63 -7.44
N TRP A 126 14.86 1.78 -6.62
CA TRP A 126 13.54 1.19 -6.90
C TRP A 126 12.93 1.72 -8.21
N ARG A 127 12.98 3.04 -8.46
CA ARG A 127 12.49 3.63 -9.72
C ARG A 127 13.25 3.09 -10.93
N GLU A 128 14.56 2.94 -10.82
CA GLU A 128 15.41 2.37 -11.86
C GLU A 128 15.01 0.92 -12.16
N ALA A 129 14.89 0.07 -11.13
CA ALA A 129 14.45 -1.32 -11.28
C ALA A 129 13.02 -1.42 -11.83
N ALA A 130 12.09 -0.61 -11.33
CA ALA A 130 10.70 -0.58 -11.77
C ALA A 130 10.56 -0.08 -13.23
N GLY A 131 11.48 0.77 -13.69
CA GLY A 131 11.55 1.24 -15.07
C GLY A 131 11.88 0.14 -16.09
N LEU A 132 12.42 -0.99 -15.64
CA LEU A 132 12.71 -2.17 -16.46
C LEU A 132 11.54 -3.17 -16.54
N LEU A 133 10.47 -2.96 -15.75
CA LEU A 133 9.31 -3.83 -15.79
C LEU A 133 8.48 -3.61 -17.06
N ASP A 134 7.91 -4.70 -17.57
CA ASP A 134 6.91 -4.62 -18.61
C ASP A 134 5.71 -3.79 -18.16
N LYS A 135 5.26 -2.88 -19.04
CA LYS A 135 4.10 -2.05 -18.78
C LYS A 135 2.83 -2.90 -18.83
N ARG A 136 2.18 -3.05 -17.68
CA ARG A 136 0.89 -3.73 -17.57
C ARG A 136 -0.23 -2.81 -18.07
N VAL A 137 -0.98 -3.26 -19.07
CA VAL A 137 -2.12 -2.53 -19.64
C VAL A 137 -3.36 -2.85 -18.83
N LEU A 138 -3.99 -1.83 -18.26
CA LEU A 138 -5.24 -1.97 -17.50
C LEU A 138 -6.44 -1.63 -18.40
N PRO A 139 -7.67 -2.01 -18.06
CA PRO A 139 -8.83 -1.54 -18.81
C PRO A 139 -9.00 -0.01 -18.73
N GLY A 140 -9.38 0.61 -19.85
CA GLY A 140 -9.73 2.03 -19.95
C GLY A 140 -8.85 2.85 -20.89
N GLY A 141 -9.24 4.10 -21.11
CA GLY A 141 -8.60 5.00 -22.08
C GLY A 141 -7.23 5.54 -21.65
N TYR A 142 -6.63 6.34 -22.54
CA TYR A 142 -5.28 6.89 -22.38
C TYR A 142 -5.02 7.58 -21.03
N SER A 143 -5.96 8.39 -20.53
CA SER A 143 -5.82 9.07 -19.24
C SER A 143 -5.68 8.09 -18.07
N ARG A 144 -6.43 6.99 -18.11
CA ARG A 144 -6.41 5.92 -17.10
C ARG A 144 -5.13 5.11 -17.19
N GLN A 145 -4.63 4.83 -18.40
CA GLN A 145 -3.29 4.22 -18.57
C GLN A 145 -2.20 5.10 -17.96
N ARG A 146 -2.23 6.41 -18.27
CA ARG A 146 -1.25 7.36 -17.75
C ARG A 146 -1.27 7.43 -16.23
N TYR A 147 -2.46 7.35 -15.63
CA TYR A 147 -2.61 7.27 -14.18
C TYR A 147 -1.96 6.01 -13.62
N PHE A 148 -2.32 4.83 -14.12
CA PHE A 148 -1.77 3.56 -13.61
C PHE A 148 -0.26 3.40 -13.84
N GLN A 149 0.28 4.04 -14.88
CA GLN A 149 1.72 4.07 -15.15
C GLN A 149 2.45 5.18 -14.38
N SER A 150 1.76 5.96 -13.56
CA SER A 150 2.41 6.96 -12.72
C SER A 150 3.25 6.30 -11.62
N VAL A 151 4.29 7.00 -11.16
CA VAL A 151 5.28 6.43 -10.24
C VAL A 151 4.66 5.95 -8.92
N HIS A 152 3.73 6.71 -8.32
CA HIS A 152 3.08 6.32 -7.06
C HIS A 152 2.15 5.10 -7.23
N GLU A 153 1.51 4.94 -8.40
CA GLU A 153 0.71 3.75 -8.72
C GLU A 153 1.58 2.51 -8.97
N VAL A 154 2.72 2.67 -9.64
CA VAL A 154 3.71 1.60 -9.80
C VAL A 154 4.31 1.21 -8.44
N TRP A 155 4.58 2.18 -7.57
CA TRP A 155 5.02 1.94 -6.19
C TRP A 155 3.99 1.12 -5.43
N ALA A 156 2.74 1.57 -5.36
CA ALA A 156 1.70 0.89 -4.59
C ALA A 156 1.48 -0.57 -5.07
N ARG A 157 1.53 -0.83 -6.37
CA ARG A 157 1.48 -2.20 -6.92
C ARG A 157 2.72 -3.02 -6.57
N SER A 158 3.92 -2.44 -6.71
CA SER A 158 5.17 -3.11 -6.37
C SER A 158 5.24 -3.46 -4.89
N TYR A 159 4.86 -2.51 -4.03
CA TYR A 159 4.72 -2.70 -2.60
C TYR A 159 3.78 -3.88 -2.29
N ALA A 160 2.57 -3.87 -2.85
CA ALA A 160 1.58 -4.91 -2.59
C ALA A 160 2.06 -6.30 -3.00
N GLN A 161 2.63 -6.42 -4.20
CA GLN A 161 3.17 -7.70 -4.67
C GLN A 161 4.36 -8.17 -3.84
N THR A 162 5.23 -7.27 -3.39
CA THR A 162 6.38 -7.60 -2.52
C THR A 162 5.89 -8.16 -1.18
N VAL A 163 4.93 -7.49 -0.54
CA VAL A 163 4.36 -7.97 0.73
C VAL A 163 3.73 -9.35 0.57
N LEU A 164 2.97 -9.58 -0.51
CA LEU A 164 2.39 -10.90 -0.77
C LEU A 164 3.49 -11.97 -0.97
N LEU A 165 4.52 -11.65 -1.74
CA LEU A 165 5.65 -12.54 -2.04
C LEU A 165 6.46 -12.90 -0.78
N ARG A 166 6.63 -11.95 0.15
CA ARG A 166 7.37 -12.12 1.42
C ARG A 166 6.48 -12.51 2.59
N SER A 167 5.22 -12.82 2.33
CA SER A 167 4.26 -13.05 3.42
C SER A 167 4.51 -14.33 4.21
N GLU A 168 5.13 -15.36 3.63
CA GLU A 168 5.20 -16.72 4.19
C GLU A 168 3.82 -17.32 4.56
N ASP A 169 2.73 -16.64 4.20
CA ASP A 169 1.36 -17.06 4.45
C ASP A 169 0.84 -17.80 3.22
N ARG A 170 0.58 -19.10 3.38
CA ARG A 170 0.17 -19.95 2.26
C ARG A 170 -1.11 -19.46 1.56
N ALA A 171 -2.01 -18.77 2.25
CA ALA A 171 -3.23 -18.25 1.63
C ALA A 171 -2.94 -17.02 0.76
N LEU A 172 -2.07 -16.11 1.24
CA LEU A 172 -1.63 -14.94 0.48
C LEU A 172 -0.76 -15.34 -0.71
N LEU A 173 0.16 -16.29 -0.54
CA LEU A 173 0.99 -16.82 -1.62
C LEU A 173 0.15 -17.46 -2.73
N ARG A 174 -0.79 -18.35 -2.39
CA ARG A 174 -1.72 -18.93 -3.37
C ARG A 174 -2.54 -17.88 -4.10
N ARG A 175 -2.90 -16.78 -3.43
CA ARG A 175 -3.60 -15.67 -4.08
C ARG A 175 -2.71 -14.97 -5.10
N LEU A 176 -1.45 -14.72 -4.77
CA LEU A 176 -0.48 -14.13 -5.69
C LEU A 176 -0.23 -15.06 -6.89
N GLU A 177 0.01 -16.36 -6.65
CA GLU A 177 0.18 -17.37 -7.69
C GLU A 177 -1.00 -17.40 -8.66
N LYS A 178 -2.23 -17.38 -8.12
CA LYS A 178 -3.44 -17.30 -8.94
C LYS A 178 -3.48 -16.04 -9.81
N LEU A 179 -3.19 -14.87 -9.24
CA LEU A 179 -3.17 -13.61 -9.99
C LEU A 179 -2.09 -13.63 -11.10
N GLN A 180 -0.94 -14.23 -10.84
CA GLN A 180 0.13 -14.36 -11.83
C GLN A 180 -0.23 -15.38 -12.93
N ALA A 181 -0.89 -16.48 -12.57
CA ALA A 181 -1.37 -17.47 -13.53
C ALA A 181 -2.48 -16.93 -14.44
N GLU A 182 -3.32 -16.04 -13.91
CA GLU A 182 -4.38 -15.34 -14.65
C GLU A 182 -3.87 -14.11 -15.43
N ASP A 183 -2.55 -13.87 -15.43
CA ASP A 183 -1.92 -12.68 -16.03
C ASP A 183 -2.60 -11.36 -15.59
N ASP A 184 -2.93 -11.24 -14.31
CA ASP A 184 -3.64 -10.07 -13.78
C ASP A 184 -2.81 -8.80 -13.96
N ALA A 185 -3.41 -7.76 -14.55
CA ALA A 185 -2.72 -6.52 -14.89
C ALA A 185 -2.18 -5.73 -13.66
N HIS A 186 -2.54 -6.10 -12.43
CA HIS A 186 -2.04 -5.47 -11.21
C HIS A 186 -0.77 -6.11 -10.65
N VAL A 187 -0.35 -7.26 -11.17
CA VAL A 187 0.87 -7.97 -10.74
C VAL A 187 1.76 -8.28 -11.95
N TRP A 188 3.02 -8.55 -11.68
CA TRP A 188 4.02 -9.02 -12.64
C TRP A 188 4.39 -10.48 -12.37
N HIS A 189 4.93 -11.17 -13.37
CA HIS A 189 5.49 -12.51 -13.15
C HIS A 189 6.71 -12.46 -12.21
N ALA A 190 6.89 -13.52 -11.43
CA ALA A 190 7.89 -13.57 -10.36
C ALA A 190 9.32 -13.28 -10.84
N GLN A 191 9.70 -13.82 -12.01
CA GLN A 191 11.05 -13.64 -12.55
C GLN A 191 11.36 -12.18 -12.89
N GLN A 192 10.42 -11.48 -13.55
CA GLN A 192 10.58 -10.06 -13.87
C GLN A 192 10.52 -9.17 -12.63
N PHE A 193 9.72 -9.56 -11.64
CA PHE A 193 9.49 -8.76 -10.44
C PHE A 193 10.59 -8.90 -9.37
N ALA A 194 11.43 -9.93 -9.43
CA ALA A 194 12.37 -10.27 -8.37
C ALA A 194 13.29 -9.10 -7.95
N ALA A 195 13.85 -8.38 -8.92
CA ALA A 195 14.71 -7.22 -8.64
C ALA A 195 13.94 -6.07 -7.97
N VAL A 196 12.70 -5.83 -8.39
CA VAL A 196 11.84 -4.78 -7.81
C VAL A 196 11.44 -5.13 -6.38
N ALA A 197 11.16 -6.40 -6.08
CA ALA A 197 10.85 -6.84 -4.72
C ALA A 197 12.00 -6.54 -3.75
N ILE A 198 13.24 -6.84 -4.15
CA ILE A 198 14.44 -6.52 -3.36
C ILE A 198 14.53 -5.02 -3.11
N GLU A 199 14.34 -4.20 -4.15
CA GLU A 199 14.44 -2.75 -4.01
C GLU A 199 13.33 -2.15 -3.14
N VAL A 200 12.11 -2.71 -3.14
CA VAL A 200 11.06 -2.33 -2.18
C VAL A 200 11.51 -2.58 -0.74
N GLU A 201 12.12 -3.72 -0.45
CA GLU A 201 12.64 -4.05 0.89
C GLU A 201 13.79 -3.11 1.30
N LEU A 202 14.63 -2.71 0.36
CA LEU A 202 15.74 -1.77 0.58
C LEU A 202 15.26 -0.33 0.74
N VAL A 203 14.12 0.06 0.14
CA VAL A 203 13.48 1.37 0.43
C VAL A 203 13.20 1.50 1.93
N PHE A 204 12.66 0.46 2.58
CA PHE A 204 12.39 0.51 4.01
C PHE A 204 13.67 0.62 4.85
N GLU A 205 14.75 -0.03 4.42
CA GLU A 205 16.06 0.06 5.07
C GLU A 205 16.62 1.49 4.97
N ARG A 206 16.64 2.05 3.75
CA ARG A 206 17.14 3.42 3.48
C ARG A 206 16.34 4.50 4.20
N LEU A 207 15.05 4.26 4.44
CA LEU A 207 14.19 5.17 5.21
C LEU A 207 14.28 4.95 6.72
N GLY A 208 15.01 3.93 7.19
CA GLY A 208 15.06 3.56 8.61
C GLY A 208 13.69 3.12 9.15
N LEU A 209 12.92 2.41 8.33
CA LEU A 209 11.57 1.91 8.64
C LEU A 209 11.51 0.42 8.94
N ARG A 210 12.60 -0.34 8.72
CA ARG A 210 12.66 -1.73 9.18
C ARG A 210 12.47 -1.75 10.70
N GLN A 211 11.59 -2.63 11.18
CA GLN A 211 11.36 -2.75 12.61
C GLN A 211 12.62 -3.31 13.28
N LEU A 212 13.32 -2.46 14.03
CA LEU A 212 14.25 -2.89 15.06
C LEU A 212 13.46 -2.99 16.36
N SER A 213 13.00 -4.19 16.72
CA SER A 213 12.82 -4.66 18.10
C SER A 213 12.28 -6.09 18.08
N LEU A 214 13.17 -7.08 18.18
CA LEU A 214 12.84 -8.30 18.88
C LEU A 214 12.52 -7.88 20.33
N PRO A 215 11.37 -8.25 20.92
CA PRO A 215 11.37 -8.39 22.37
C PRO A 215 12.36 -9.52 22.66
N LEU A 216 13.53 -9.17 23.19
CA LEU A 216 14.32 -10.12 23.96
C LEU A 216 13.39 -10.57 25.08
N ALA A 217 12.90 -11.80 24.98
CA ALA A 217 12.25 -12.47 26.09
C ALA A 217 13.23 -12.42 27.28
N ALA A 218 12.81 -11.78 28.35
CA ALA A 218 13.45 -11.86 29.66
C ALA A 218 13.15 -13.22 30.30
#